data_AF-D7PDN6-F1
#
_entry.id   AF-D7PDN6-F1
#
_cell.length_a   1.000
_cell.length_b   1.000
_cell.length_c   1.000
_cell.angle_alpha   90.00
_cell.angle_beta   90.00
_cell.angle_gamma   90.00
#
_symmetry.space_group_name_H-M   'P 1'
#
loop_
_entity.id
_entity.type
_entity.pdbx_description
1 polymer ?
#
loop_
_entity_poly.entity_id
_entity_poly.type
_entity_poly.pdbx_seq_one_letter_code
_entity_poly.pdbx_strand_id
1 'polypeptide(L)'
;SLHYTPKLQIRGVETATGAARRHFDEQISLYGENYMVNLVNQKGREMRVKDAYEQLVKILQSAPRETTEADRKTNEKFNVIEPGDKKSWYDHLHYVYFDFHNETKGLKWHRAQLLLDQLRDGLTAGGYFHGIDMPSGGIDVRRQQTAVVRTNCMDCLDRTNVVQSMLGRWTLTRMLIDLGVLRPGETAQDDQTFEHLFRNVWADNADVVSKTYSGTGALKTDFTRTGNRTRAGMLQDLNNSCTRYVRNNFADGPRQTLSTSFWA
;
A
#
# COMPACT_ATOMS: atom_id res chain seq x y z
N SER A 1 13.43 -14.38 31.67
CA SER A 1 13.14 -13.62 30.43
C SER A 1 12.58 -14.59 29.41
N LEU A 2 11.43 -14.30 28.81
CA LEU A 2 10.86 -15.13 27.74
C LEU A 2 11.56 -14.79 26.43
N HIS A 3 12.40 -15.72 25.94
CA HIS A 3 13.16 -15.62 24.68
C HIS A 3 12.46 -16.33 23.51
N TYR A 4 11.14 -16.52 23.56
CA TYR A 4 10.42 -17.21 22.50
C TYR A 4 9.78 -16.21 21.55
N THR A 5 10.27 -16.16 20.31
CA THR A 5 9.54 -15.53 19.21
C THR A 5 8.98 -16.62 18.31
N PRO A 6 7.65 -16.73 18.13
CA PRO A 6 7.05 -17.80 17.35
C PRO A 6 7.59 -17.79 15.92
N LYS A 7 7.92 -18.99 15.42
CA LYS A 7 8.34 -19.16 14.03
C LYS A 7 7.11 -18.94 13.15
N LEU A 8 7.19 -17.95 12.26
CA LEU A 8 6.18 -17.74 11.23
C LEU A 8 6.09 -19.01 10.38
N GLN A 9 4.97 -19.73 10.48
CA GLN A 9 4.63 -20.84 9.61
C GLN A 9 3.76 -20.31 8.48
N ILE A 10 4.37 -20.12 7.32
CA ILE A 10 3.62 -19.89 6.08
C ILE A 10 3.08 -21.27 5.71
N ARG A 11 1.79 -21.50 5.93
CA ARG A 11 1.10 -22.68 5.37
C ARG A 11 1.30 -22.67 3.86
N GLY A 12 1.46 -23.84 3.24
CA GLY A 12 1.86 -23.95 1.82
C GLY A 12 1.07 -22.99 0.93
N VAL A 13 1.77 -22.24 0.08
CA VAL A 13 1.22 -21.15 -0.75
C VAL A 13 -0.02 -21.59 -1.54
N GLU A 14 -0.07 -22.87 -1.91
CA GLU A 14 -1.22 -23.52 -2.57
C GLU A 14 -2.53 -23.39 -1.77
N THR A 15 -2.48 -23.55 -0.44
CA THR A 15 -3.67 -23.41 0.42
C THR A 15 -4.21 -21.99 0.46
N ALA A 16 -3.35 -20.98 0.24
CA ALA A 16 -3.72 -19.57 0.20
C ALA A 16 -4.17 -19.11 -1.20
N THR A 17 -3.93 -19.91 -2.24
CA THR A 17 -4.11 -19.48 -3.63
C THR A 17 -5.57 -19.23 -3.98
N GLY A 18 -6.51 -20.06 -3.50
CA GLY A 18 -7.94 -19.84 -3.74
C GLY A 18 -8.49 -18.56 -3.07
N ALA A 19 -8.02 -18.26 -1.86
CA ALA A 19 -8.34 -17.02 -1.15
C ALA A 19 -7.74 -15.79 -1.88
N ALA A 20 -6.47 -15.88 -2.25
CA ALA A 20 -5.77 -14.84 -2.97
C ALA A 20 -6.42 -14.53 -4.32
N ARG A 21 -6.86 -15.56 -5.04
CA ARG A 21 -7.58 -15.44 -6.31
C ARG A 21 -8.81 -14.54 -6.16
N ARG A 22 -9.71 -14.90 -5.24
CA ARG A 22 -10.93 -14.12 -4.95
C ARG A 22 -10.61 -12.68 -4.54
N HIS A 23 -9.61 -12.51 -3.68
CA HIS A 23 -9.17 -11.19 -3.26
C HIS A 23 -8.72 -10.33 -4.44
N PHE A 24 -7.81 -10.84 -5.28
CA PHE A 24 -7.27 -10.06 -6.39
C PHE A 24 -8.26 -9.89 -7.54
N ASP A 25 -9.17 -10.83 -7.76
CA ASP A 25 -10.27 -10.65 -8.72
C ASP A 25 -11.13 -9.44 -8.31
N GLU A 26 -11.48 -9.33 -7.03
CA GLU A 26 -12.21 -8.17 -6.52
C GLU A 26 -11.39 -6.88 -6.63
N GLN A 27 -10.10 -6.91 -6.24
CA GLN A 27 -9.24 -5.71 -6.34
C GLN A 27 -9.07 -5.21 -7.77
N ILE A 28 -8.90 -6.12 -8.75
CA ILE A 28 -8.78 -5.75 -10.17
C ILE A 28 -10.14 -5.23 -10.66
N SER A 29 -11.24 -5.86 -10.27
CA SER A 29 -12.58 -5.40 -10.66
C SER A 29 -12.92 -4.01 -10.12
N LEU A 30 -12.48 -3.67 -8.90
CA LEU A 30 -12.79 -2.38 -8.27
C LEU A 30 -11.83 -1.27 -8.71
N TYR A 31 -10.55 -1.60 -8.91
CA TYR A 31 -9.50 -0.60 -9.01
C TYR A 31 -8.66 -0.66 -10.27
N GLY A 32 -8.83 -1.69 -11.12
CA GLY A 32 -8.04 -1.91 -12.32
C GLY A 32 -6.60 -2.35 -11.99
N GLU A 33 -5.63 -1.56 -12.41
CA GLU A 33 -4.20 -1.84 -12.18
C GLU A 33 -3.85 -1.74 -10.69
N ASN A 34 -3.21 -2.77 -10.15
CA ASN A 34 -2.87 -2.86 -8.73
C ASN A 34 -1.35 -2.94 -8.53
N TYR A 35 -0.75 -1.85 -8.08
CA TYR A 35 0.67 -1.76 -7.73
C TYR A 35 0.90 -2.12 -6.26
N MET A 36 1.34 -3.34 -6.00
CA MET A 36 1.52 -3.87 -4.65
C MET A 36 2.93 -3.59 -4.17
N VAL A 37 3.12 -2.52 -3.40
CA VAL A 37 4.40 -2.09 -2.87
C VAL A 37 4.65 -2.74 -1.51
N ASN A 38 5.64 -3.62 -1.43
CA ASN A 38 6.00 -4.32 -0.22
C ASN A 38 7.28 -3.74 0.42
N LEU A 39 7.14 -3.14 1.62
CA LEU A 39 8.19 -2.36 2.31
C LEU A 39 9.06 -3.19 3.27
N VAL A 40 9.09 -4.49 3.07
CA VAL A 40 9.63 -5.51 3.99
C VAL A 40 11.16 -5.60 3.88
N ASN A 41 11.86 -5.88 4.97
CA ASN A 41 13.32 -5.97 5.02
C ASN A 41 13.88 -7.20 4.30
N GLN A 42 15.06 -7.04 3.69
CA GLN A 42 15.77 -8.12 2.99
C GLN A 42 16.39 -9.18 3.91
N LYS A 43 16.16 -9.13 5.23
CA LYS A 43 16.82 -10.01 6.19
C LYS A 43 15.85 -10.55 7.22
N GLY A 44 16.12 -11.77 7.66
CA GLY A 44 15.40 -12.40 8.76
C GLY A 44 13.98 -12.84 8.39
N ARG A 45 13.04 -12.68 9.33
CA ARG A 45 11.68 -13.23 9.22
C ARG A 45 10.83 -12.54 8.16
N GLU A 46 11.09 -11.26 7.95
CA GLU A 46 10.45 -10.41 6.96
C GLU A 46 10.66 -10.94 5.53
N MET A 47 11.87 -11.40 5.20
CA MET A 47 12.19 -11.99 3.89
C MET A 47 11.29 -13.18 3.54
N ARG A 48 10.95 -14.03 4.52
CA ARG A 48 10.07 -15.19 4.29
C ARG A 48 8.65 -14.76 3.87
N VAL A 49 8.14 -13.66 4.44
CA VAL A 49 6.82 -13.11 4.07
C VAL A 49 6.87 -12.50 2.67
N LYS A 50 7.93 -11.75 2.37
CA LYS A 50 8.17 -11.23 1.02
C LYS A 50 8.15 -12.36 0.00
N ASP A 51 8.95 -13.40 0.21
CA ASP A 51 9.12 -14.47 -0.78
C ASP A 51 7.82 -15.24 -1.00
N ALA A 52 7.06 -15.51 0.06
CA ALA A 52 5.76 -16.16 -0.08
C ALA A 52 4.74 -15.29 -0.83
N TYR A 53 4.71 -13.98 -0.57
CA TYR A 53 3.78 -13.09 -1.27
C TYR A 53 4.16 -12.94 -2.75
N GLU A 54 5.46 -12.81 -3.04
CA GLU A 54 5.98 -12.78 -4.41
C GLU A 54 5.68 -14.08 -5.17
N GLN A 55 5.88 -15.24 -4.54
CA GLN A 55 5.54 -16.54 -5.12
C GLN A 55 4.04 -16.66 -5.41
N LEU A 56 3.18 -16.18 -4.50
CA LEU A 56 1.74 -16.19 -4.70
C LEU A 56 1.33 -15.37 -5.94
N VAL A 57 1.87 -14.16 -6.11
CA VAL A 57 1.59 -13.34 -7.31
C VAL A 57 2.07 -14.04 -8.58
N LYS A 58 3.27 -14.64 -8.56
CA LYS A 58 3.81 -15.42 -9.70
C LYS A 58 2.93 -16.62 -10.05
N ILE A 59 2.38 -17.32 -9.06
CA ILE A 59 1.44 -18.44 -9.29
C ILE A 59 0.17 -17.94 -9.97
N LEU A 60 -0.39 -16.80 -9.54
CA LEU A 60 -1.57 -16.22 -10.16
C LEU A 60 -1.31 -15.81 -11.62
N GLN A 61 -0.15 -15.20 -11.90
CA GLN A 61 0.21 -14.76 -13.25
C GLN A 61 0.55 -15.92 -14.20
N SER A 62 1.09 -17.03 -13.70
CA SER A 62 1.48 -18.18 -14.51
C SER A 62 0.39 -19.24 -14.69
N ALA A 63 -0.74 -19.15 -13.97
CA ALA A 63 -1.80 -20.13 -14.05
C ALA A 63 -2.54 -20.08 -15.42
N PRO A 64 -2.56 -21.17 -16.21
CA PRO A 64 -3.33 -21.22 -17.46
C PRO A 64 -4.83 -21.11 -17.17
N ARG A 65 -5.56 -20.37 -18.00
CA ARG A 65 -7.01 -20.22 -17.87
C ARG A 65 -7.71 -21.53 -18.24
N GLU A 66 -8.47 -22.11 -17.30
CA GLU A 66 -9.67 -22.87 -17.68
C GLU A 66 -10.77 -21.86 -18.01
N THR A 67 -10.78 -21.36 -19.26
CA THR A 67 -11.91 -20.56 -19.74
C THR A 67 -13.08 -21.51 -19.96
N THR A 68 -13.96 -21.65 -18.95
CA THR A 68 -15.26 -22.30 -19.18
C THR A 68 -16.16 -21.28 -19.85
N GLU A 69 -15.97 -21.04 -21.14
CA GLU A 69 -17.03 -20.43 -21.95
C GLU A 69 -18.13 -21.49 -22.07
N ALA A 70 -19.30 -21.21 -21.49
CA ALA A 70 -20.49 -22.00 -21.73
C ALA A 70 -20.94 -21.71 -23.15
N ASP A 71 -20.38 -22.44 -24.11
CA ASP A 71 -20.78 -22.33 -25.50
C ASP A 71 -22.25 -22.77 -25.62
N ARG A 72 -23.10 -21.86 -26.11
CA ARG A 72 -24.56 -22.05 -26.11
C ARG A 72 -25.03 -23.00 -27.21
N LYS A 73 -24.12 -23.66 -27.93
CA LYS A 73 -24.41 -24.70 -28.90
C LYS A 73 -23.29 -25.76 -28.89
N THR A 74 -23.68 -26.98 -28.54
CA THR A 74 -22.93 -28.25 -28.57
C THR A 74 -22.16 -28.64 -27.30
N ASN A 75 -22.23 -29.94 -26.97
CA ASN A 75 -21.74 -30.55 -25.73
C ASN A 75 -20.26 -31.00 -25.82
N GLU A 76 -19.49 -30.49 -26.78
CA GLU A 76 -18.10 -30.89 -27.01
C GLU A 76 -17.15 -29.77 -26.60
N LYS A 77 -16.50 -29.95 -25.44
CA LYS A 77 -15.46 -29.04 -24.93
C LYS A 77 -14.16 -29.27 -25.70
N PHE A 78 -13.91 -28.49 -26.75
CA PHE A 78 -12.59 -28.42 -27.38
C PHE A 78 -11.74 -27.36 -26.65
N ASN A 79 -10.68 -27.79 -25.97
CA ASN A 79 -9.66 -26.89 -25.42
C ASN A 79 -8.75 -26.41 -26.55
N VAL A 80 -9.19 -25.40 -27.31
CA VAL A 80 -8.30 -24.72 -28.26
C VAL A 80 -7.44 -23.73 -27.46
N ILE A 81 -6.20 -24.13 -27.18
CA ILE A 81 -5.19 -23.20 -26.64
C ILE A 81 -4.69 -22.37 -27.83
N GLU A 82 -5.32 -21.23 -28.07
CA GLU A 82 -4.76 -20.23 -28.99
C GLU A 82 -3.52 -19.59 -28.32
N PRO A 83 -2.33 -19.61 -28.96
CA PRO A 83 -1.20 -18.83 -28.50
C PRO A 83 -1.42 -17.39 -28.97
N GLY A 84 -2.18 -16.62 -28.19
CA GLY A 84 -2.40 -15.21 -28.42
C GLY A 84 -1.88 -14.39 -27.25
N ASP A 85 -1.15 -13.31 -27.56
CA ASP A 85 -0.66 -12.23 -26.68
C ASP A 85 -1.78 -11.49 -25.91
N LYS A 86 -2.77 -12.21 -25.38
CA LYS A 86 -3.85 -11.67 -24.56
C LYS A 86 -3.30 -11.52 -23.14
N LYS A 87 -3.22 -10.27 -22.66
CA LYS A 87 -2.94 -9.98 -21.26
C LYS A 87 -3.75 -10.92 -20.35
N SER A 88 -3.07 -11.67 -19.49
CA SER A 88 -3.69 -12.45 -18.43
C SER A 88 -4.45 -11.50 -17.51
N TRP A 89 -5.57 -11.95 -16.94
CA TRP A 89 -6.32 -11.16 -15.96
C TRP A 89 -5.44 -10.71 -14.80
N TYR A 90 -4.44 -11.50 -14.40
CA TYR A 90 -3.50 -11.14 -13.34
C TYR A 90 -2.30 -10.29 -13.81
N ASP A 91 -2.23 -9.91 -15.08
CA ASP A 91 -1.25 -8.92 -15.56
C ASP A 91 -1.56 -7.51 -15.05
N HIS A 92 -2.77 -7.31 -14.49
CA HIS A 92 -3.12 -6.11 -13.74
C HIS A 92 -2.45 -6.04 -12.36
N LEU A 93 -1.75 -7.09 -11.92
CA LEU A 93 -1.03 -7.13 -10.65
C LEU A 93 0.46 -6.79 -10.85
N HIS A 94 0.93 -5.70 -10.26
CA HIS A 94 2.32 -5.27 -10.34
C HIS A 94 2.98 -5.37 -8.98
N TYR A 95 3.76 -6.43 -8.75
CA TYR A 95 4.48 -6.59 -7.48
C TYR A 95 5.76 -5.76 -7.47
N VAL A 96 5.85 -4.84 -6.51
CA VAL A 96 7.02 -3.97 -6.32
C VAL A 96 7.58 -4.20 -4.93
N TYR A 97 8.86 -4.53 -4.88
CA TYR A 97 9.58 -4.70 -3.64
C TYR A 97 10.46 -3.48 -3.37
N PHE A 98 10.45 -2.97 -2.13
CA PHE A 98 11.24 -1.81 -1.75
C PHE A 98 11.80 -1.95 -0.32
N ASP A 99 13.14 -2.06 -0.19
CA ASP A 99 13.80 -2.18 1.11
C ASP A 99 13.87 -0.80 1.82
N PHE A 100 12.80 -0.46 2.52
CA PHE A 100 12.71 0.84 3.18
C PHE A 100 13.85 1.09 4.20
N HIS A 101 14.31 0.08 4.96
CA HIS A 101 15.33 0.31 6.00
C HIS A 101 16.72 0.55 5.42
N ASN A 102 17.07 -0.10 4.32
CA ASN A 102 18.33 0.17 3.65
C ASN A 102 18.26 1.47 2.84
N GLU A 103 17.10 1.75 2.25
CA GLU A 103 16.93 2.89 1.35
C GLU A 103 16.74 4.22 2.10
N THR A 104 16.09 4.26 3.28
CA THR A 104 15.86 5.52 4.02
C THR A 104 16.86 5.80 5.14
N LYS A 105 17.93 5.00 5.26
CA LYS A 105 19.04 5.29 6.19
C LYS A 105 19.64 6.67 5.87
N GLY A 106 19.54 7.59 6.84
CA GLY A 106 20.11 8.93 6.74
C GLY A 106 19.21 9.98 6.06
N LEU A 107 17.87 9.86 6.14
CA LEU A 107 16.91 10.87 5.65
C LEU A 107 17.02 11.18 4.14
N LYS A 108 17.49 10.21 3.35
CA LYS A 108 17.69 10.36 1.90
C LYS A 108 16.36 10.24 1.15
N TRP A 109 15.61 11.35 1.08
CA TRP A 109 14.39 11.50 0.26
C TRP A 109 14.57 11.05 -1.19
N HIS A 110 15.78 11.19 -1.74
CA HIS A 110 16.16 10.73 -3.07
C HIS A 110 15.84 9.24 -3.34
N ARG A 111 15.82 8.37 -2.33
CA ARG A 111 15.56 6.94 -2.55
C ARG A 111 14.08 6.58 -2.52
N ALA A 112 13.25 7.36 -1.83
CA ALA A 112 11.80 7.26 -1.97
C ALA A 112 11.38 7.70 -3.39
N GLN A 113 12.09 8.67 -3.98
CA GLN A 113 11.93 9.07 -5.37
C GLN A 113 12.15 7.90 -6.35
N LEU A 114 13.08 6.98 -6.07
CA LEU A 114 13.29 5.80 -6.93
C LEU A 114 12.05 4.90 -7.02
N LEU A 115 11.34 4.72 -5.90
CA LEU A 115 10.07 3.99 -5.89
C LEU A 115 9.02 4.73 -6.73
N LEU A 116 8.94 6.04 -6.60
CA LEU A 116 8.03 6.85 -7.41
C LEU A 116 8.37 6.76 -8.90
N ASP A 117 9.65 6.79 -9.26
CA ASP A 117 10.11 6.69 -10.65
C ASP A 117 9.74 5.34 -11.26
N GLN A 118 9.85 4.24 -10.50
CA GLN A 118 9.41 2.91 -10.94
C GLN A 118 7.89 2.82 -11.15
N LEU A 119 7.10 3.54 -10.35
CA LEU A 119 5.64 3.53 -10.44
C LEU A 119 5.08 4.57 -11.42
N ARG A 120 5.88 5.56 -11.81
CA ARG A 120 5.46 6.80 -12.46
C ARG A 120 4.60 6.57 -13.70
N ASP A 121 5.05 5.69 -14.60
CA ASP A 121 4.37 5.46 -15.87
C ASP A 121 3.00 4.83 -15.66
N GLY A 122 2.95 3.83 -14.78
CA GLY A 122 1.72 3.16 -14.37
C GLY A 122 0.71 4.10 -13.71
N LEU A 123 1.18 4.93 -12.78
CA LEU A 123 0.32 5.90 -12.09
C LEU A 123 -0.10 7.06 -13.01
N THR A 124 0.75 7.43 -13.97
CA THR A 124 0.40 8.42 -14.99
C THR A 124 -0.70 7.90 -15.91
N ALA A 125 -0.60 6.65 -16.35
CA ALA A 125 -1.61 6.01 -17.17
C ALA A 125 -2.93 5.79 -16.40
N GLY A 126 -2.84 5.37 -15.13
CA GLY A 126 -4.00 5.14 -14.27
C GLY A 126 -4.70 6.41 -13.80
N GLY A 127 -3.98 7.54 -13.78
CA GLY A 127 -4.52 8.85 -13.51
C GLY A 127 -5.16 9.00 -12.12
N TYR A 128 -6.05 9.98 -12.02
CA TYR A 128 -6.83 10.29 -10.84
C TYR A 128 -8.25 10.69 -11.26
N PHE A 129 -9.21 10.62 -10.34
CA PHE A 129 -10.57 11.03 -10.61
C PHE A 129 -10.67 12.55 -10.81
N HIS A 130 -11.27 12.98 -11.93
CA HIS A 130 -11.55 14.39 -12.22
C HIS A 130 -13.00 14.50 -12.66
N GLY A 131 -13.81 15.21 -11.87
CA GLY A 131 -15.18 15.57 -12.19
C GLY A 131 -15.40 17.07 -12.02
N ILE A 132 -16.29 17.64 -12.82
CA ILE A 132 -16.70 19.04 -12.72
C ILE A 132 -18.16 19.07 -12.27
N ASP A 133 -18.44 19.82 -11.20
CA ASP A 133 -19.82 20.03 -10.76
C ASP A 133 -20.58 20.86 -11.79
N MET A 134 -21.73 20.35 -12.22
CA MET A 134 -22.58 21.00 -13.20
C MET A 134 -23.64 21.85 -12.50
N PRO A 135 -23.95 23.06 -13.01
CA PRO A 135 -25.00 23.91 -12.45
C PRO A 135 -26.39 23.25 -12.36
N SER A 136 -26.65 22.23 -13.20
CA SER A 136 -27.89 21.45 -13.23
C SER A 136 -28.02 20.45 -12.07
N GLY A 137 -26.99 20.31 -11.22
CA GLY A 137 -26.85 19.19 -10.30
C GLY A 137 -26.33 17.97 -11.03
N GLY A 138 -25.21 17.40 -10.55
CA GLY A 138 -24.51 16.28 -11.17
C GLY A 138 -23.03 16.58 -11.42
N ILE A 139 -22.25 15.53 -11.63
CA ILE A 139 -20.80 15.62 -11.87
C ILE A 139 -20.53 15.18 -13.31
N ASP A 140 -19.94 16.07 -14.10
CA ASP A 140 -19.38 15.76 -15.42
C ASP A 140 -18.01 15.11 -15.23
N VAL A 141 -17.97 13.78 -15.31
CA VAL A 141 -16.76 12.97 -15.10
C VAL A 141 -15.84 13.13 -16.31
N ARG A 142 -14.74 13.84 -16.14
CA ARG A 142 -13.68 14.04 -17.14
C ARG A 142 -12.67 12.91 -17.19
N ARG A 143 -12.38 12.30 -16.03
CA ARG A 143 -11.40 11.21 -15.88
C ARG A 143 -11.79 10.30 -14.73
N GLN A 144 -11.64 8.99 -14.92
CA GLN A 144 -11.72 7.99 -13.87
C GLN A 144 -10.31 7.51 -13.50
N GLN A 145 -10.12 7.16 -12.23
CA GLN A 145 -8.88 6.51 -11.77
C GLN A 145 -8.96 5.01 -12.07
N THR A 146 -7.94 4.45 -12.73
CA THR A 146 -7.90 3.04 -13.13
C THR A 146 -6.68 2.29 -12.61
N ALA A 147 -5.94 2.89 -11.67
CA ALA A 147 -4.82 2.26 -10.98
C ALA A 147 -4.76 2.66 -9.51
N VAL A 148 -4.30 1.74 -8.65
CA VAL A 148 -4.09 1.97 -7.22
C VAL A 148 -2.74 1.46 -6.76
N VAL A 149 -2.17 2.11 -5.74
CA VAL A 149 -0.98 1.62 -5.03
C VAL A 149 -1.39 1.03 -3.69
N ARG A 150 -1.12 -0.25 -3.50
CA ARG A 150 -1.35 -0.97 -2.25
C ARG A 150 -0.03 -1.15 -1.51
N THR A 151 0.17 -0.40 -0.44
CA THR A 151 1.39 -0.45 0.37
C THR A 151 1.25 -1.45 1.53
N ASN A 152 2.12 -2.46 1.57
CA ASN A 152 2.22 -3.43 2.65
C ASN A 152 3.51 -3.21 3.46
N CYS A 153 3.42 -3.36 4.79
CA CYS A 153 4.55 -3.26 5.71
C CYS A 153 4.32 -4.18 6.90
N MET A 154 5.34 -4.94 7.32
CA MET A 154 5.20 -5.93 8.39
C MET A 154 5.27 -5.31 9.80
N ASP A 155 5.96 -4.17 9.98
CA ASP A 155 6.32 -3.70 11.33
C ASP A 155 5.87 -2.29 11.71
N CYS A 156 5.36 -1.47 10.78
CA CYS A 156 4.87 -0.14 11.17
C CYS A 156 4.01 0.56 10.11
N LEU A 157 2.93 1.17 10.60
CA LEU A 157 2.09 2.13 9.88
C LEU A 157 2.87 3.37 9.40
N ASP A 158 3.93 3.74 10.11
CA ASP A 158 4.76 4.90 9.78
C ASP A 158 5.38 4.80 8.38
N ARG A 159 5.91 3.62 8.00
CA ARG A 159 6.55 3.41 6.68
C ARG A 159 5.55 3.54 5.54
N THR A 160 4.35 2.97 5.71
CA THR A 160 3.29 3.08 4.71
C THR A 160 2.79 4.51 4.59
N ASN A 161 2.63 5.23 5.70
CA ASN A 161 2.20 6.62 5.67
C ASN A 161 3.20 7.53 4.93
N VAL A 162 4.50 7.31 5.11
CA VAL A 162 5.53 8.05 4.36
C VAL A 162 5.38 7.81 2.86
N VAL A 163 5.29 6.56 2.41
CA VAL A 163 5.13 6.23 0.98
C VAL A 163 3.82 6.79 0.42
N GLN A 164 2.72 6.66 1.15
CA GLN A 164 1.42 7.21 0.75
C GLN A 164 1.46 8.73 0.65
N SER A 165 2.08 9.43 1.59
CA SER A 165 2.23 10.89 1.55
C SER A 165 3.06 11.37 0.36
N MET A 166 4.11 10.62 -0.01
CA MET A 166 4.92 10.91 -1.19
C MET A 166 4.11 10.75 -2.48
N LEU A 167 3.38 9.64 -2.62
CA LEU A 167 2.53 9.37 -3.79
C LEU A 167 1.38 10.39 -3.89
N GLY A 168 0.76 10.71 -2.76
CA GLY A 168 -0.28 11.73 -2.66
C GLY A 168 0.23 13.11 -3.08
N ARG A 169 1.44 13.48 -2.65
CA ARG A 169 2.09 14.73 -3.06
C ARG A 169 2.35 14.78 -4.57
N TRP A 170 2.91 13.71 -5.14
CA TRP A 170 3.18 13.63 -6.56
C TRP A 170 1.89 13.78 -7.38
N THR A 171 0.84 13.05 -6.98
CA THR A 171 -0.47 13.12 -7.64
C THR A 171 -1.08 14.52 -7.51
N LEU A 172 -1.01 15.13 -6.32
CA LEU A 172 -1.53 16.48 -6.07
C LEU A 172 -0.80 17.55 -6.88
N THR A 173 0.53 17.44 -7.01
CA THR A 173 1.31 18.34 -7.88
C THR A 173 0.82 18.26 -9.31
N ARG A 174 0.53 17.05 -9.81
CA ARG A 174 -0.05 16.85 -11.14
C ARG A 174 -1.46 17.44 -11.25
N MET A 175 -2.32 17.27 -10.25
CA MET A 175 -3.64 17.90 -10.22
C MET A 175 -3.54 19.42 -10.34
N LEU A 176 -2.60 20.04 -9.61
CA LEU A 176 -2.39 21.49 -9.65
C LEU A 176 -1.86 21.97 -11.00
N ILE A 177 -1.02 21.18 -11.68
CA ILE A 177 -0.57 21.46 -13.06
C ILE A 177 -1.72 21.33 -14.05
N ASP A 178 -2.52 20.25 -13.98
CA ASP A 178 -3.68 20.03 -14.85
C ASP A 178 -4.75 21.15 -14.68
N LEU A 179 -4.83 21.77 -13.50
CA LEU A 179 -5.71 22.92 -13.20
C LEU A 179 -5.09 24.29 -13.56
N GLY A 180 -3.84 24.33 -14.01
CA GLY A 180 -3.13 25.58 -14.34
C GLY A 180 -2.70 26.42 -13.14
N VAL A 181 -2.74 25.86 -11.92
CA VAL A 181 -2.23 26.52 -10.70
C VAL A 181 -0.71 26.49 -10.65
N LEU A 182 -0.10 25.38 -11.09
CA LEU A 182 1.35 25.23 -11.23
C LEU A 182 1.73 25.08 -12.70
N ARG A 183 2.94 25.54 -13.05
CA ARG A 183 3.52 25.32 -14.39
C ARG A 183 4.17 23.95 -14.47
N PRO A 184 4.26 23.36 -15.68
CA PRO A 184 5.04 22.13 -15.88
C PRO A 184 6.48 22.29 -15.37
N GLY A 185 6.89 21.43 -14.45
CA GLY A 185 8.21 21.46 -13.81
C GLY A 185 8.24 22.13 -12.42
N GLU A 186 7.19 22.86 -12.04
CA GLU A 186 7.03 23.34 -10.67
C GLU A 186 6.53 22.24 -9.75
N THR A 187 6.88 22.33 -8.47
CA THR A 187 6.49 21.34 -7.46
C THR A 187 5.67 22.00 -6.37
N ALA A 188 4.69 21.28 -5.83
CA ALA A 188 3.94 21.77 -4.68
C ALA A 188 4.81 21.93 -3.41
N GLN A 189 6.04 21.40 -3.40
CA GLN A 189 6.99 21.56 -2.28
C GLN A 189 7.67 22.93 -2.30
N ASP A 190 7.65 23.63 -3.43
CA ASP A 190 8.35 24.90 -3.61
C ASP A 190 7.68 26.02 -2.77
N ASP A 191 6.39 25.88 -2.49
CA ASP A 191 5.65 26.72 -1.55
C ASP A 191 5.74 26.17 -0.12
N GLN A 192 6.43 26.90 0.76
CA GLN A 192 6.67 26.48 2.15
C GLN A 192 5.39 26.43 2.99
N THR A 193 4.43 27.32 2.73
CA THR A 193 3.17 27.39 3.49
C THR A 193 2.29 26.19 3.18
N PHE A 194 2.17 25.88 1.89
CA PHE A 194 1.47 24.69 1.42
C PHE A 194 2.17 23.41 1.89
N GLU A 195 3.49 23.33 1.80
CA GLU A 195 4.25 22.17 2.26
C GLU A 195 4.04 21.90 3.74
N HIS A 196 3.99 22.95 4.56
CA HIS A 196 3.68 22.83 5.99
C HIS A 196 2.25 22.33 6.22
N LEU A 197 1.26 22.88 5.50
CA LEU A 197 -0.13 22.42 5.57
C LEU A 197 -0.25 20.94 5.18
N PHE A 198 0.35 20.54 4.05
CA PHE A 198 0.33 19.16 3.56
C PHE A 198 0.92 18.19 4.59
N ARG A 199 2.07 18.53 5.19
CA ARG A 199 2.70 17.71 6.23
C ARG A 199 1.82 17.54 7.46
N ASN A 200 1.12 18.60 7.88
CA ASN A 200 0.22 18.52 9.03
C ASN A 200 -0.97 17.61 8.75
N VAL A 201 -1.61 17.72 7.59
CA VAL A 201 -2.72 16.82 7.19
C VAL A 201 -2.28 15.34 7.22
N TRP A 202 -1.09 15.04 6.69
CA TRP A 202 -0.56 13.67 6.70
C TRP A 202 -0.09 13.18 8.08
N ALA A 203 0.32 14.09 8.96
CA ALA A 203 0.63 13.79 10.35
C ALA A 203 -0.66 13.43 11.11
N ASP A 204 -1.71 14.23 10.95
CA ASP A 204 -3.01 13.99 11.57
C ASP A 204 -3.65 12.69 11.06
N ASN A 205 -3.51 12.40 9.76
CA ASN A 205 -3.91 11.12 9.19
C ASN A 205 -3.20 9.94 9.87
N ALA A 206 -1.87 10.04 10.05
CA ALA A 206 -1.09 9.01 10.74
C ALA A 206 -1.55 8.83 12.20
N ASP A 207 -1.87 9.93 12.89
CA ASP A 207 -2.38 9.92 14.26
C ASP A 207 -3.73 9.20 14.36
N VAL A 208 -4.67 9.52 13.47
CA VAL A 208 -5.99 8.87 13.45
C VAL A 208 -5.86 7.38 13.16
N VAL A 209 -5.09 7.00 12.14
CA VAL A 209 -4.94 5.59 11.76
C VAL A 209 -4.18 4.80 12.83
N SER A 210 -3.18 5.40 13.49
CA SER A 210 -2.43 4.73 14.57
C SER A 210 -3.28 4.45 15.81
N LYS A 211 -4.19 5.36 16.18
CA LYS A 211 -5.15 5.17 17.28
C LYS A 211 -6.05 3.98 17.03
N THR A 212 -6.54 3.82 15.81
CA THR A 212 -7.39 2.68 15.42
C THR A 212 -6.62 1.35 15.41
N TYR A 213 -5.36 1.36 14.97
CA TYR A 213 -4.55 0.14 14.85
C TYR A 213 -3.96 -0.34 16.18
N SER A 214 -3.64 0.57 17.11
CA SER A 214 -2.87 0.23 18.32
C SER A 214 -3.45 0.75 19.64
N GLY A 215 -4.55 1.50 19.60
CA GLY A 215 -5.20 2.07 20.78
C GLY A 215 -4.40 3.18 21.47
N THR A 216 -3.32 3.69 20.86
CA THR A 216 -2.53 4.84 21.34
C THR A 216 -2.18 5.78 20.19
N GLY A 217 -1.90 7.05 20.48
CA GLY A 217 -1.48 8.05 19.48
C GLY A 217 -0.14 7.69 18.81
N ALA A 218 0.15 8.31 17.65
CA ALA A 218 1.35 8.01 16.89
C ALA A 218 2.61 8.43 17.66
N LEU A 219 3.69 7.66 17.46
CA LEU A 219 4.97 7.81 18.15
C LEU A 219 5.83 9.00 17.65
N LYS A 220 5.27 9.95 16.88
CA LYS A 220 6.02 11.06 16.27
C LYS A 220 5.26 12.37 16.15
N THR A 221 4.24 12.58 16.96
CA THR A 221 3.44 13.82 16.96
C THR A 221 4.24 15.09 17.28
N ASP A 222 5.34 14.97 18.01
CA ASP A 222 6.19 16.12 18.35
C ASP A 222 7.18 16.47 17.23
N PHE A 223 7.60 15.50 16.41
CA PHE A 223 8.54 15.76 15.32
C PHE A 223 7.86 16.47 14.14
N THR A 224 6.58 16.19 13.91
CA THR A 224 5.76 16.86 12.90
C THR A 224 5.33 18.27 13.31
N ARG A 225 5.28 18.59 14.61
CA ARG A 225 4.69 19.86 15.10
C ARG A 225 5.68 21.00 15.35
N THR A 226 6.93 20.74 15.74
CA THR A 226 7.83 21.83 16.23
C THR A 226 9.24 21.82 15.64
N GLY A 227 9.59 20.86 14.78
CA GLY A 227 10.88 20.85 14.08
C GLY A 227 12.13 20.69 14.96
N ASN A 228 11.98 20.52 16.28
CA ASN A 228 13.07 20.24 17.22
C ASN A 228 12.65 19.24 18.30
N ARG A 229 13.58 18.37 18.70
CA ARG A 229 13.35 17.24 19.61
C ARG A 229 13.49 17.69 21.08
N THR A 230 12.38 17.84 21.81
CA THR A 230 12.40 18.16 23.25
C THR A 230 12.58 16.92 24.12
N ARG A 231 13.35 17.06 25.22
CA ARG A 231 13.66 15.95 26.17
C ARG A 231 12.41 15.34 26.82
N ALA A 232 11.31 16.08 26.89
CA ALA A 232 10.02 15.59 27.35
C ALA A 232 9.37 14.58 26.38
N GLY A 233 9.47 14.82 25.05
CA GLY A 233 9.00 13.89 24.02
C GLY A 233 9.74 12.55 24.07
N MET A 234 11.04 12.54 24.41
CA MET A 234 11.81 11.30 24.58
C MET A 234 11.34 10.43 25.76
N LEU A 235 10.87 11.03 26.86
CA LEU A 235 10.34 10.31 28.02
C LEU A 235 8.94 9.74 27.74
N GLN A 236 8.12 10.46 26.99
CA GLN A 236 6.82 9.99 26.54
C GLN A 236 6.94 8.90 25.47
N ASP A 237 7.92 9.00 24.57
CA ASP A 237 8.31 7.96 23.62
C ASP A 237 8.83 6.71 24.34
N LEU A 238 9.59 6.86 25.43
CA LEU A 238 10.07 5.75 26.24
C LEU A 238 8.91 5.03 26.94
N ASN A 239 7.98 5.78 27.54
CA ASN A 239 6.81 5.21 28.20
C ASN A 239 5.87 4.53 27.18
N ASN A 240 5.67 5.13 26.01
CA ASN A 240 4.88 4.55 24.92
C ASN A 240 5.56 3.32 24.30
N SER A 241 6.89 3.31 24.23
CA SER A 241 7.68 2.16 23.74
C SER A 241 7.68 1.01 24.74
N CYS A 242 7.82 1.28 26.04
CA CYS A 242 7.68 0.27 27.09
C CYS A 242 6.25 -0.28 27.17
N THR A 243 5.24 0.59 27.06
CA THR A 243 3.84 0.16 27.06
C THR A 243 3.51 -0.67 25.81
N ARG A 244 4.03 -0.30 24.63
CA ARG A 244 3.92 -1.10 23.40
C ARG A 244 4.68 -2.43 23.53
N TYR A 245 5.89 -2.44 24.09
CA TYR A 245 6.67 -3.66 24.27
C TYR A 245 6.01 -4.64 25.25
N VAL A 246 5.42 -4.12 26.33
CA VAL A 246 4.71 -4.93 27.34
C VAL A 246 3.36 -5.40 26.79
N ARG A 247 2.58 -4.53 26.11
CA ARG A 247 1.26 -4.90 25.58
C ARG A 247 1.35 -5.88 24.41
N ASN A 248 2.36 -5.72 23.53
CA ASN A 248 2.60 -6.61 22.39
C ASN A 248 3.21 -7.97 22.79
N ASN A 249 3.89 -8.05 23.96
CA ASN A 249 4.41 -9.33 24.47
C ASN A 249 3.50 -10.01 25.50
N PHE A 250 2.68 -9.28 26.26
CA PHE A 250 1.94 -9.84 27.41
C PHE A 250 0.40 -9.72 27.33
N ALA A 251 -0.18 -8.99 26.37
CA ALA A 251 -1.64 -8.82 26.28
C ALA A 251 -2.27 -9.36 24.98
N ASP A 252 -1.51 -10.12 24.20
CA ASP A 252 -1.92 -10.68 22.89
C ASP A 252 -2.63 -12.06 23.01
N GLY A 253 -3.38 -12.26 24.09
CA GLY A 253 -4.24 -13.43 24.26
C GLY A 253 -5.62 -13.30 23.59
N PRO A 254 -6.38 -12.20 23.80
CA PRO A 254 -7.78 -12.20 23.37
C PRO A 254 -8.05 -11.52 22.01
N ARG A 255 -7.15 -10.68 21.48
CA ARG A 255 -7.44 -9.85 20.28
C ARG A 255 -7.05 -10.45 18.94
N GLN A 256 -6.24 -11.52 18.93
CA GLN A 256 -6.05 -12.34 17.72
C GLN A 256 -7.33 -13.13 17.33
N THR A 257 -8.33 -13.20 18.21
CA THR A 257 -9.61 -13.88 17.95
C THR A 257 -10.54 -13.11 16.99
N LEU A 258 -10.27 -11.84 16.71
CA LEU A 258 -11.08 -11.02 15.78
C LEU A 258 -10.57 -11.06 14.34
N SER A 259 -9.39 -11.62 14.05
CA SER A 259 -8.96 -11.92 12.66
C SER A 259 -9.09 -13.39 12.28
N THR A 260 -9.42 -14.27 13.24
CA THR A 260 -9.77 -15.68 12.98
C THR A 260 -11.26 -15.92 12.75
N SER A 261 -12.12 -14.91 12.91
CA SER A 261 -13.57 -15.00 12.66
C SER A 261 -14.00 -14.57 11.25
N PHE A 262 -13.07 -14.15 10.39
CA PHE A 262 -13.32 -13.88 8.97
C PHE A 262 -12.89 -15.02 8.03
N TRP A 263 -12.50 -16.17 8.60
CA TRP A 263 -12.24 -17.43 7.89
C TRP A 263 -13.03 -18.57 8.50
N ALA A 264 -14.35 -18.43 8.49
CA ALA A 264 -15.29 -19.54 8.43
C ALA A 264 -16.05 -19.45 7.10
#